data_AF-A0A935CR88-F1
#
_entry.id   AF-A0A935CR88-F1
#
_cell.length_a   1.000
_cell.length_b   1.000
_cell.length_c   1.000
_cell.angle_alpha   90.00
_cell.angle_beta   90.00
_cell.angle_gamma   90.00
#
_symmetry.space_group_name_H-M   'P 1'
#
loop_
_entity.id
_entity.type
_entity.pdbx_description
1 polymer ?
#
loop_
_entity_poly.entity_id
_entity_poly.type
_entity_poly.pdbx_seq_one_letter_code
_entity_poly.pdbx_strand_id
1 'polypeptide(L)' 'MSLPAQGDLKTLLNQLAADATALDAAIERYWTQEGVSQLEIFIDPDLFQYIQRWYAESRAFAQRVANLQAVASQL' A
#
# COMPACT_ATOMS: atom_id res chain seq x y z
N MET A 1 0.63 6.33 -29.99
CA MET A 1 1.10 6.13 -28.62
C MET A 1 2.13 5.00 -28.67
N SER A 2 3.41 5.32 -28.54
CA SER A 2 4.48 4.32 -28.58
C SER A 2 4.52 3.60 -27.22
N LEU A 3 4.59 2.27 -27.24
CA LEU A 3 4.81 1.48 -26.02
C LEU A 3 6.14 1.92 -25.40
N PRO A 4 6.22 2.13 -24.07
CA PRO A 4 7.48 2.40 -23.40
C PRO A 4 8.46 1.26 -23.72
N ALA A 5 9.72 1.59 -23.95
CA ALA A 5 10.76 0.58 -24.12
C ALA A 5 10.73 -0.34 -22.89
N GLN A 6 10.95 -1.65 -23.05
CA GLN A 6 10.85 -2.61 -21.93
C GLN A 6 11.71 -2.22 -20.71
N GLY A 7 12.83 -1.51 -20.92
CA GLY A 7 13.66 -0.93 -19.85
C GLY A 7 12.95 0.15 -19.02
N ASP A 8 12.11 0.98 -19.65
CA ASP A 8 11.32 2.00 -18.97
C ASP A 8 10.20 1.37 -18.15
N LEU A 9 9.55 0.32 -18.67
CA LEU A 9 8.48 -0.38 -17.95
C LEU A 9 9.01 -1.08 -16.68
N LYS A 10 10.15 -1.76 -16.76
CA LYS A 10 10.77 -2.40 -15.58
C LYS A 10 11.16 -1.37 -14.52
N THR A 11 11.68 -0.22 -14.95
CA THR A 11 12.04 0.89 -14.05
C THR A 11 10.80 1.47 -13.36
N LEU A 12 9.71 1.70 -14.11
CA LEU A 12 8.44 2.18 -13.56
C LEU A 12 7.83 1.18 -12.57
N LEU A 13 7.88 -0.12 -12.86
CA LEU A 13 7.38 -1.15 -11.95
C LEU A 13 8.20 -1.25 -10.66
N ASN A 14 9.53 -1.11 -10.77
CA ASN A 14 10.41 -1.07 -9.59
C ASN A 14 10.12 0.15 -8.71
N GLN A 15 9.95 1.32 -9.31
CA GLN A 15 9.60 2.53 -8.56
C GLN A 15 8.25 2.38 -7.87
N LEU A 16 7.24 1.89 -8.60
CA LEU A 16 5.90 1.68 -8.06
C LEU A 16 5.90 0.69 -6.88
N ALA A 17 6.72 -0.37 -6.93
CA ALA A 17 6.87 -1.30 -5.81
C ALA A 17 7.60 -0.70 -4.61
N ALA A 18 8.60 0.15 -4.84
CA ALA A 18 9.26 0.88 -3.77
C ALA A 18 8.28 1.84 -3.07
N ASP A 19 7.50 2.59 -3.86
CA ASP A 19 6.47 3.50 -3.35
C ASP A 19 5.39 2.74 -2.55
N ALA A 20 4.95 1.58 -3.05
CA ALA A 20 4.01 0.72 -2.35
C ALA A 20 4.57 0.17 -1.03
N THR A 21 5.84 -0.22 -1.00
CA THR A 21 6.52 -0.69 0.21
C THR A 21 6.60 0.42 1.26
N ALA A 22 6.96 1.64 0.83
CA ALA A 22 6.99 2.81 1.71
C ALA A 22 5.59 3.14 2.24
N LEU A 23 4.56 3.02 1.40
CA LEU A 23 3.17 3.23 1.79
C LEU A 23 2.70 2.19 2.82
N ASP A 24 2.97 0.89 2.64
CA ASP A 24 2.60 -0.14 3.61
C ASP A 24 3.25 0.13 4.98
N ALA A 25 4.53 0.49 4.99
CA ALA A 25 5.25 0.84 6.21
C ALA A 25 4.68 2.09 6.90
N ALA A 26 4.31 3.11 6.12
CA ALA A 26 3.69 4.32 6.66
C ALA A 26 2.31 4.03 7.27
N ILE A 27 1.48 3.26 6.56
CA ILE A 27 0.15 2.85 7.05
C ILE A 27 0.28 2.04 8.35
N GLU A 28 1.19 1.08 8.40
CA GLU A 28 1.44 0.28 9.59
C GLU A 28 1.88 1.15 10.77
N ARG A 29 2.77 2.11 10.53
CA ARG A 29 3.24 3.07 11.55
C ARG A 29 2.10 3.92 12.11
N TYR A 30 1.25 4.49 11.25
CA TYR A 30 0.09 5.26 11.71
C TYR A 30 -0.88 4.38 12.51
N TRP A 31 -1.13 3.17 12.02
CA TRP A 31 -2.06 2.24 12.65
C TRP A 31 -1.61 1.81 14.05
N THR A 32 -0.35 1.40 14.18
CA THR A 32 0.16 0.74 15.39
C THR A 32 0.94 1.69 16.29
N GLN A 33 1.91 2.43 15.75
CA GLN A 33 2.87 3.22 16.52
C GLN A 33 2.30 4.59 16.91
N GLU A 34 1.52 5.21 16.03
CA GLU A 34 0.83 6.47 16.33
C GLU A 34 -0.56 6.25 16.94
N GLY A 35 -0.97 5.00 17.12
CA GLY A 35 -2.13 4.63 17.94
C GLY A 35 -3.49 4.84 17.27
N VAL A 36 -3.58 4.97 15.94
CA VAL A 36 -4.88 5.05 15.25
C VAL A 36 -5.77 3.85 15.58
N SER A 37 -5.18 2.65 15.71
CA SER A 37 -5.89 1.43 16.13
C SER A 37 -6.55 1.50 17.51
N GLN A 38 -6.15 2.45 18.36
CA GLN A 38 -6.65 2.62 19.72
C GLN A 38 -7.75 3.69 19.81
N LEU A 39 -8.08 4.34 18.68
CA LEU A 39 -9.06 5.42 18.65
C LEU A 39 -10.52 4.95 18.69
N GLU A 40 -10.77 3.64 18.73
CA GLU A 40 -12.12 3.04 18.72
C GLU A 40 -13.06 3.64 19.78
N ILE A 41 -12.55 3.94 20.98
CA ILE A 41 -13.37 4.51 22.07
C ILE A 41 -13.59 6.02 21.95
N PHE A 42 -12.84 6.70 21.07
CA PHE A 42 -12.84 8.16 20.93
C PHE A 42 -13.58 8.64 19.68
N ILE A 43 -13.91 7.73 18.77
CA ILE A 43 -14.54 8.01 17.48
C ILE A 43 -15.87 7.27 17.43
N ASP A 44 -16.81 7.79 16.64
CA ASP A 44 -18.01 7.05 16.26
C ASP A 44 -17.63 5.63 15.76
N PRO A 45 -18.26 4.56 16.29
CA PRO A 45 -17.90 3.18 15.95
C PRO A 45 -18.02 2.86 14.46
N ASP A 46 -19.03 3.41 13.77
CA ASP A 46 -19.21 3.18 12.34
C ASP A 46 -18.11 3.89 11.56
N LEU A 47 -17.76 5.12 11.94
CA LEU A 47 -16.64 5.84 11.37
C LEU A 47 -15.31 5.10 11.58
N PHE A 48 -15.10 4.52 12.77
CA PHE A 48 -13.91 3.72 13.05
C PHE A 48 -13.85 2.45 12.19
N GLN A 49 -14.97 1.80 11.92
CA GLN A 49 -15.02 0.66 10.99
C GLN A 49 -14.59 1.05 9.57
N TYR A 50 -14.97 2.23 9.08
CA TYR A 50 -14.48 2.71 7.77
C TYR A 50 -12.97 2.93 7.78
N ILE A 51 -12.42 3.47 8.87
CA ILE A 51 -10.97 3.67 9.04
C ILE A 51 -10.23 2.32 9.10
N GLN A 52 -10.74 1.35 9.84
CA GLN A 52 -10.22 -0.03 9.87
C GLN A 52 -10.24 -0.67 8.48
N ARG A 53 -11.34 -0.49 7.74
CA ARG A 53 -11.49 -1.03 6.39
C ARG A 53 -10.50 -0.40 5.42
N TRP A 54 -10.34 0.93 5.45
CA TRP A 54 -9.33 1.62 4.66
C TRP A 54 -7.92 1.16 4.98
N TYR A 55 -7.59 1.00 6.27
CA TYR A 55 -6.32 0.42 6.68
C TYR A 55 -6.07 -0.94 6.01
N ALA A 56 -7.02 -1.87 6.11
CA ALA A 56 -6.88 -3.20 5.53
C ALA A 56 -6.78 -3.17 3.99
N GLU A 57 -7.63 -2.39 3.32
CA GLU A 57 -7.67 -2.28 1.87
C GLU A 57 -6.40 -1.62 1.30
N SER A 58 -5.90 -0.55 1.93
CA SER A 58 -4.67 0.13 1.51
C SER A 58 -3.43 -0.75 1.67
N ARG A 59 -3.32 -1.50 2.77
CA ARG A 59 -2.23 -2.47 2.95
C ARG A 59 -2.28 -3.59 1.92
N ALA A 60 -3.47 -4.17 1.71
CA ALA A 60 -3.65 -5.22 0.71
C ALA A 60 -3.29 -4.73 -0.70
N PHE A 61 -3.63 -3.49 -1.04
CA PHE A 61 -3.23 -2.88 -2.31
C PHE A 61 -1.71 -2.72 -2.42
N ALA A 62 -1.05 -2.17 -1.41
CA ALA A 62 0.41 -2.01 -1.38
C ALA A 62 1.13 -3.35 -1.56
N GLN A 63 0.67 -4.40 -0.88
CA GLN A 63 1.21 -5.76 -1.02
C GLN A 63 1.01 -6.34 -2.42
N ARG A 64 -0.16 -6.13 -3.05
CA ARG A 64 -0.41 -6.58 -4.43
C ARG A 64 0.55 -5.91 -5.42
N VAL A 65 0.83 -4.63 -5.23
CA VAL A 65 1.78 -3.88 -6.07
C VAL A 65 3.21 -4.40 -5.90
N ALA A 66 3.64 -4.68 -4.66
CA ALA A 66 4.93 -5.31 -4.40
C ALA A 66 5.03 -6.71 -5.07
N ASN A 67 3.98 -7.52 -4.97
CA ASN A 67 3.92 -8.83 -5.61
C ASN A 67 3.93 -8.73 -7.14
N LEU A 68 3.29 -7.72 -7.72
CA LEU A 68 3.29 -7.49 -9.17
C LEU A 68 4.72 -7.28 -9.70
N GLN A 69 5.55 -6.53 -8.98
CA GLN A 69 6.96 -6.34 -9.36
C GLN A 69 7.77 -7.62 -9.25
N ALA A 70 7.50 -8.46 -8.24
CA ALA A 70 8.16 -9.75 -8.11
C ALA A 70 7.83 -10.66 -9.30
N VAL A 71 6.55 -10.73 -9.70
CA VAL A 71 6.11 -11.48 -10.89
C VAL A 71 6.72 -10.89 -12.17
N ALA A 72 6.69 -9.57 -12.33
CA ALA A 72 7.27 -8.91 -13.51
C ALA A 72 8.79 -9.06 -13.62
N SER A 73 9.49 -9.28 -12.50
CA SER A 73 10.94 -9.54 -12.48
C SER A 73 11.30 -10.98 -12.83
N GLN A 74 10.33 -11.90 -12.83
CA GLN A 74 10.50 -13.31 -13.17
C GLN A 74 10.13 -13.62 -14.64
N LEU A 75 9.53 -12.67 -15.36
CA LEU A 75 9.20 -12.71 -16.79
C LEU A 75 10.35 -12.15 -17.63
#